data_AF-A0A5D3B3R8-F1
#
_entry.id   AF-A0A5D3B3R8-F1
#
_cell.length_a   1.000
_cell.length_b   1.000
_cell.length_c   1.000
_cell.angle_alpha   90.00
_cell.angle_beta   90.00
_cell.angle_gamma   90.00
#
_symmetry.space_group_name_H-M   'P 1'
#
loop_
_entity.id
_entity.type
_entity.pdbx_description
1 polymer ?
#
loop_
_entity_poly.entity_id
_entity_poly.type
_entity_poly.pdbx_seq_one_letter_code
_entity_poly.pdbx_strand_id
1 'polypeptide(L)'
;MSLRLLSRAARPSTSRIALRPFSTTFRRSDVLSDLDKQINPREIIEQKKKLMEEKYAQKLKERAEQEGVQGFEELKQKIIQPKLDAEKAARDAKDAEREQARLAATEKVEDPVSERVQAERKKKEAKSQGQKDRTGVKPLADIINLPLIHLTPHDTKAISQIWNAFHTSHPTLSNAFLSASLPSETYTSMLNVAKENPFFVLPLPRLSAAPVENADQPEIKTDEYEMFYLQWLFHPTPTAGSPASADANPKALPFTTSIIFTPLEEFKRSGEWAQPYLVLTHYPELSQTHDVVLMRGEISPASAGGPDGSLLNPGFLLSQQQAQLLALALQRFYCTDIALPGESEQMMVERASRKEALRGFRERPEEWDWAGLVEKSYGGLV
;
A
#
# COMPACT_ATOMS: atom_id res chain seq x y z
N MET A 1 -77.45 32.70 58.39
CA MET A 1 -76.02 32.72 58.75
C MET A 1 -75.26 31.78 57.83
N SER A 2 -74.30 32.37 57.12
CA SER A 2 -73.08 31.78 56.53
C SER A 2 -73.16 30.62 55.52
N LEU A 3 -73.08 31.05 54.26
CA LEU A 3 -72.27 30.47 53.18
C LEU A 3 -70.96 29.82 53.64
N ARG A 4 -70.60 28.69 53.00
CA ARG A 4 -69.25 28.47 52.46
C ARG A 4 -69.27 27.33 51.44
N LEU A 5 -69.16 27.72 50.17
CA LEU A 5 -68.65 26.88 49.09
C LEU A 5 -67.22 26.44 49.45
N LEU A 6 -66.93 25.15 49.32
CA LEU A 6 -65.56 24.65 49.25
C LEU A 6 -65.39 23.80 48.00
N SER A 7 -64.86 24.50 47.01
CA SER A 7 -64.21 24.02 45.79
C SER A 7 -63.33 22.80 46.06
N ARG A 8 -63.62 21.70 45.36
CA ARG A 8 -62.79 20.51 45.29
C ARG A 8 -61.64 20.80 44.31
N ALA A 9 -60.51 21.27 44.84
CA ALA A 9 -59.29 21.47 44.07
C ALA A 9 -58.68 20.11 43.69
N ALA A 10 -58.55 19.86 42.39
CA ALA A 10 -57.78 18.76 41.83
C ALA A 10 -56.28 18.97 42.14
N ARG A 11 -55.65 18.00 42.81
CA ARG A 11 -54.20 17.89 42.89
C ARG A 11 -53.72 17.09 41.66
N PRO A 12 -52.77 17.59 40.85
CA PRO A 12 -52.15 16.75 39.85
C PRO A 12 -51.26 15.72 40.54
N SER A 13 -51.64 14.45 40.39
CA SER A 13 -50.77 13.30 40.65
C SER A 13 -49.60 13.36 39.66
N THR A 14 -48.44 13.81 40.14
CA THR A 14 -47.18 13.65 39.41
C THR A 14 -46.76 12.19 39.53
N SER A 15 -47.30 11.37 38.63
CA SER A 15 -46.77 10.04 38.38
C SER A 15 -45.39 10.21 37.74
N ARG A 16 -44.32 10.14 38.56
CA ARG A 16 -42.95 10.03 38.07
C ARG A 16 -42.83 8.69 37.35
N ILE A 17 -43.00 8.71 36.03
CA ILE A 17 -42.59 7.60 35.17
C ILE A 17 -41.06 7.54 35.30
N ALA A 18 -40.58 6.54 36.03
CA ALA A 18 -39.17 6.19 36.03
C ALA A 18 -38.81 5.72 34.61
N LEU A 19 -38.26 6.62 33.80
CA LEU A 19 -37.56 6.26 32.58
C LEU A 19 -36.36 5.43 33.00
N ARG A 20 -36.48 4.10 32.88
CA ARG A 20 -35.32 3.22 32.93
C ARG A 20 -34.43 3.64 31.76
N PRO A 21 -33.17 4.03 31.99
CA PRO A 21 -32.23 4.17 30.90
C PRO A 21 -32.08 2.78 30.30
N PHE A 22 -32.47 2.62 29.04
CA PHE A 22 -32.06 1.47 28.24
C PHE A 22 -30.56 1.59 28.03
N SER A 23 -29.80 1.11 29.01
CA SER A 23 -28.37 0.83 28.88
C SER A 23 -28.26 -0.47 28.09
N THR A 24 -28.19 -0.35 26.77
CA THR A 24 -27.66 -1.42 25.94
C THR A 24 -26.15 -1.31 25.98
N THR A 25 -25.54 -1.96 26.96
CA THR A 25 -24.11 -2.28 26.93
C THR A 25 -23.86 -3.29 25.83
N PHE A 26 -23.82 -2.83 24.57
CA PHE A 26 -23.05 -3.53 23.55
C PHE A 26 -21.59 -3.40 23.97
N ARG A 27 -20.95 -4.54 24.25
CA ARG A 27 -19.48 -4.60 24.31
C ARG A 27 -18.98 -4.22 22.92
N ARG A 28 -18.60 -2.95 22.72
CA ARG A 28 -17.79 -2.54 21.58
C ARG A 28 -16.44 -3.23 21.75
N SER A 29 -16.18 -4.24 20.91
CA SER A 29 -14.85 -4.80 20.76
C SER A 29 -13.94 -3.70 20.24
N ASP A 30 -12.77 -3.55 20.85
CA ASP A 30 -11.71 -2.70 20.33
C ASP A 30 -11.13 -3.39 19.09
N VAL A 31 -11.81 -3.17 17.97
CA VAL A 31 -11.57 -3.77 16.66
C VAL A 31 -10.11 -3.67 16.25
N LEU A 32 -9.48 -2.53 16.52
CA LEU A 32 -8.10 -2.30 16.12
C LEU A 32 -7.13 -3.15 16.94
N SER A 33 -7.41 -3.37 18.23
CA SER A 33 -6.59 -4.27 19.06
C SER A 33 -6.91 -5.76 18.85
N ASP A 34 -8.13 -6.12 18.45
CA ASP A 34 -8.49 -7.49 18.06
C ASP A 34 -7.93 -7.88 16.69
N LEU A 35 -7.82 -6.92 15.77
CA LEU A 35 -7.14 -7.05 14.48
C LEU A 35 -5.60 -7.13 14.64
N ASP A 36 -5.03 -6.37 15.59
CA ASP A 36 -3.61 -6.42 15.98
C ASP A 36 -3.21 -7.81 16.51
N LYS A 37 -4.11 -8.50 17.22
CA LYS A 37 -3.85 -9.84 17.77
C LYS A 37 -3.92 -10.95 16.71
N GLN A 38 -4.76 -10.81 15.69
CA GLN A 38 -4.89 -11.80 14.63
C GLN A 38 -3.86 -11.65 13.50
N ILE A 39 -3.24 -10.46 13.33
CA ILE A 39 -2.44 -10.11 12.15
C ILE A 39 -1.02 -9.66 12.52
N ASN A 40 -0.40 -10.27 13.52
CA ASN A 40 1.02 -10.03 13.84
C ASN A 40 1.95 -11.19 13.39
N PRO A 41 2.18 -11.37 12.07
CA PRO A 41 3.31 -12.17 11.60
C PRO A 41 4.65 -11.49 11.91
N ARG A 42 4.65 -10.18 12.23
CA ARG A 42 5.84 -9.40 12.61
C ARG A 42 6.45 -9.86 13.92
N GLU A 43 5.66 -9.99 15.00
CA GLU A 43 6.18 -10.46 16.28
C GLU A 43 6.72 -11.89 16.20
N ILE A 44 6.03 -12.76 15.46
CA ILE A 44 6.45 -14.14 15.25
C ILE A 44 7.76 -14.21 14.46
N ILE A 45 7.92 -13.36 13.43
CA ILE A 45 9.13 -13.30 12.61
C ILE A 45 10.29 -12.64 13.38
N GLU A 46 10.03 -11.60 14.17
CA GLU A 46 11.03 -10.93 14.99
C GLU A 46 11.53 -11.83 16.13
N GLN A 47 10.62 -12.56 16.79
CA GLN A 47 10.98 -13.59 17.77
C GLN A 47 11.81 -14.70 17.12
N LYS A 48 11.42 -15.19 15.92
CA LYS A 48 12.23 -16.17 15.18
C LYS A 48 13.60 -15.62 14.79
N LYS A 49 13.70 -14.34 14.42
CA LYS A 49 14.98 -13.68 14.11
C LYS A 49 15.88 -13.59 15.34
N LYS A 50 15.35 -13.14 16.49
CA LYS A 50 16.10 -13.09 17.77
C LYS A 50 16.58 -14.47 18.21
N LEU A 51 15.72 -15.49 18.14
CA LEU A 51 16.10 -16.87 18.46
C LEU A 51 17.19 -17.43 17.51
N MET A 52 17.19 -17.02 16.24
CA MET A 52 18.22 -17.44 15.28
C MET A 52 19.54 -16.68 15.49
N GLU A 53 19.48 -15.39 15.81
CA GLU A 53 20.64 -14.56 16.15
C GLU A 53 21.31 -15.04 17.44
N GLU A 54 20.54 -15.42 18.47
CA GLU A 54 21.05 -16.02 19.71
C GLU A 54 21.74 -17.36 19.46
N LYS A 55 21.12 -18.23 18.64
CA LYS A 55 21.72 -19.52 18.24
C LYS A 55 23.00 -19.33 17.42
N TYR A 56 23.06 -18.30 16.58
CA TYR A 56 24.24 -18.00 15.79
C TYR A 56 25.35 -17.40 16.66
N ALA A 57 25.01 -16.52 17.60
CA ALA A 57 25.93 -15.95 18.58
C ALA A 57 26.52 -17.01 19.51
N GLN A 58 25.71 -18.00 19.95
CA GLN A 58 26.19 -19.14 20.73
C GLN A 58 27.16 -20.01 19.94
N LYS A 59 26.83 -20.35 18.68
CA LYS A 59 27.74 -21.09 17.79
C LYS A 59 29.03 -20.34 17.49
N LEU A 60 28.97 -19.01 17.41
CA LEU A 60 30.15 -18.16 17.21
C LEU A 60 31.02 -18.13 18.46
N LYS A 61 30.42 -18.13 19.66
CA LYS A 61 31.14 -18.23 20.94
C LYS A 61 31.75 -19.61 21.17
N GLU A 62 31.01 -20.69 20.92
CA GLU A 62 31.54 -22.05 21.00
C GLU A 62 32.70 -22.26 20.04
N ARG A 63 32.64 -21.68 18.83
CA ARG A 63 33.73 -21.76 17.86
C ARG A 63 34.94 -20.91 18.27
N ALA A 64 34.72 -19.76 18.89
CA ALA A 64 35.79 -18.94 19.47
C ALA A 64 36.47 -19.61 20.68
N GLU A 65 35.70 -20.35 21.48
CA GLU A 65 36.19 -21.14 22.62
C GLU A 65 36.95 -22.40 22.16
N GLN A 66 36.48 -23.07 21.10
CA GLN A 66 37.14 -24.23 20.50
C GLN A 66 38.47 -23.88 19.82
N GLU A 67 38.61 -22.68 19.27
CA GLU A 67 39.84 -22.22 18.62
C GLU A 67 40.85 -21.59 19.60
N GLY A 68 40.49 -21.43 20.88
CA GLY A 68 41.46 -21.16 21.96
C GLY A 68 42.23 -19.84 21.84
N VAL A 69 41.58 -18.75 21.37
CA VAL A 69 42.22 -17.42 21.27
C VAL A 69 41.39 -16.38 22.03
N GLN A 70 41.99 -15.72 23.03
CA GLN A 70 41.33 -14.71 23.89
C GLN A 70 41.32 -13.28 23.29
N GLY A 71 40.94 -13.10 22.02
CA GLY A 71 40.79 -11.73 21.50
C GLY A 71 40.31 -11.57 20.05
N PHE A 72 39.23 -10.82 19.85
CA PHE A 72 38.64 -10.46 18.55
C PHE A 72 39.50 -9.50 17.69
N GLU A 73 40.46 -8.78 18.31
CA GLU A 73 41.31 -7.80 17.61
C GLU A 73 42.48 -8.41 16.83
N GLU A 74 43.10 -9.51 17.30
CA GLU A 74 44.24 -10.12 16.61
C GLU A 74 43.84 -10.85 15.31
N LEU A 75 42.63 -11.40 15.26
CA LEU A 75 42.09 -12.10 14.09
C LEU A 75 41.75 -11.13 12.93
N LYS A 76 41.35 -9.90 13.29
CA LYS A 76 41.09 -8.82 12.34
C LYS A 76 42.38 -8.37 11.65
N GLN A 77 43.48 -8.25 12.39
CA GLN A 77 44.76 -7.79 11.85
C GLN A 77 45.47 -8.81 10.97
N LYS A 78 45.40 -10.13 11.27
CA LYS A 78 46.12 -11.13 10.46
C LYS A 78 45.41 -11.55 9.18
N ILE A 79 44.09 -11.40 9.07
CA ILE A 79 43.31 -11.94 7.94
C ILE A 79 42.67 -10.84 7.09
N ILE A 80 42.29 -9.70 7.69
CA ILE A 80 41.54 -8.65 6.97
C ILE A 80 42.48 -7.65 6.30
N GLN A 81 43.58 -7.24 6.95
CA GLN A 81 44.61 -6.38 6.36
C GLN A 81 45.15 -6.92 5.02
N PRO A 82 45.67 -8.16 4.93
CA PRO A 82 46.24 -8.64 3.66
C PRO A 82 45.19 -8.80 2.56
N LYS A 83 43.92 -9.03 2.90
CA LYS A 83 42.81 -9.09 1.91
C LYS A 83 42.42 -7.71 1.40
N LEU A 84 42.34 -6.71 2.28
CA LEU A 84 42.04 -5.33 1.89
C LEU A 84 43.17 -4.69 1.08
N ASP A 85 44.43 -5.00 1.43
CA ASP A 85 45.59 -4.49 0.70
C ASP A 85 45.72 -5.16 -0.68
N ALA A 86 45.42 -6.46 -0.80
CA ALA A 86 45.33 -7.15 -2.08
C ALA A 86 44.17 -6.65 -2.97
N GLU A 87 43.03 -6.32 -2.37
CA GLU A 87 41.86 -5.80 -3.10
C GLU A 87 42.07 -4.36 -3.60
N LYS A 88 42.75 -3.52 -2.80
CA LYS A 88 43.17 -2.18 -3.24
C LYS A 88 44.20 -2.26 -4.37
N ALA A 89 45.23 -3.09 -4.23
CA ALA A 89 46.23 -3.28 -5.28
C ALA A 89 45.63 -3.80 -6.61
N ALA A 90 44.64 -4.70 -6.54
CA ALA A 90 43.93 -5.19 -7.72
C ALA A 90 43.04 -4.12 -8.38
N ARG A 91 42.50 -3.19 -7.59
CA ARG A 91 41.69 -2.07 -8.09
C ARG A 91 42.58 -1.00 -8.76
N ASP A 92 43.68 -0.66 -8.11
CA ASP A 92 44.65 0.32 -8.65
C ASP A 92 45.30 -0.19 -9.95
N ALA A 93 45.56 -1.50 -10.06
CA ALA A 93 46.04 -2.12 -11.30
C ALA A 93 45.00 -2.05 -12.44
N LYS A 94 43.71 -2.27 -12.14
CA LYS A 94 42.61 -2.16 -13.13
C LYS A 94 42.38 -0.73 -13.59
N ASP A 95 42.52 0.24 -12.68
CA ASP A 95 42.35 1.65 -13.01
C ASP A 95 43.54 2.17 -13.85
N ALA A 96 44.77 1.71 -13.58
CA ALA A 96 45.94 1.98 -14.42
C ALA A 96 45.83 1.37 -15.84
N GLU A 97 45.29 0.15 -15.95
CA GLU A 97 45.04 -0.51 -17.24
C GLU A 97 43.95 0.23 -18.06
N ARG A 98 42.91 0.75 -17.38
CA ARG A 98 41.88 1.61 -18.01
C ARG A 98 42.44 2.95 -18.47
N GLU A 99 43.36 3.55 -17.72
CA GLU A 99 43.97 4.82 -18.11
C GLU A 99 44.91 4.65 -19.32
N GLN A 100 45.69 3.56 -19.36
CA GLN A 100 46.50 3.21 -20.53
C GLN A 100 45.65 2.89 -21.76
N ALA A 101 44.52 2.19 -21.60
CA ALA A 101 43.57 1.94 -22.69
C ALA A 101 42.91 3.25 -23.19
N ARG A 102 42.66 4.21 -22.30
CA ARG A 102 42.09 5.52 -22.65
C ARG A 102 43.09 6.42 -23.39
N LEU A 103 44.37 6.39 -23.01
CA LEU A 103 45.43 7.11 -23.70
C LEU A 103 45.72 6.51 -25.08
N ALA A 104 45.73 5.17 -25.21
CA ALA A 104 45.89 4.49 -26.50
C ALA A 104 44.72 4.70 -27.47
N ALA A 105 43.52 4.98 -26.96
CA ALA A 105 42.34 5.29 -27.77
C ALA A 105 42.33 6.73 -28.35
N THR A 106 43.25 7.60 -27.91
CA THR A 106 43.30 9.00 -28.34
C THR A 106 44.20 9.23 -29.58
N GLU A 107 44.99 8.23 -30.00
CA GLU A 107 45.92 8.34 -31.15
C GLU A 107 45.43 7.71 -32.47
N LYS A 108 44.22 7.13 -32.54
CA LYS A 108 43.69 6.57 -33.78
C LYS A 108 42.37 7.22 -34.18
N VAL A 109 42.46 8.29 -34.97
CA VAL A 109 41.35 8.81 -35.77
C VAL A 109 41.69 8.57 -37.23
N GLU A 110 40.82 7.86 -37.95
CA GLU A 110 40.29 8.21 -39.29
C GLU A 110 39.62 6.97 -39.92
N ASP A 111 38.31 6.81 -39.70
CA ASP A 111 37.45 6.08 -40.65
C ASP A 111 35.98 6.53 -40.52
N PRO A 112 35.41 7.28 -41.48
CA PRO A 112 34.16 8.05 -41.32
C PRO A 112 32.87 7.20 -41.39
N VAL A 113 32.98 5.87 -41.52
CA VAL A 113 31.82 4.97 -41.67
C VAL A 113 31.32 4.43 -40.32
N SER A 114 32.21 4.28 -39.33
CA SER A 114 31.85 3.72 -38.01
C SER A 114 31.08 4.71 -37.14
N GLU A 115 31.37 6.01 -37.24
CA GLU A 115 30.65 7.06 -36.51
C GLU A 115 29.18 7.20 -36.95
N ARG A 116 28.86 7.00 -38.23
CA ARG A 116 27.46 7.03 -38.70
C ARG A 116 26.65 5.87 -38.13
N VAL A 117 27.22 4.67 -38.06
CA VAL A 117 26.54 3.49 -37.50
C VAL A 117 26.40 3.58 -35.98
N GLN A 118 27.39 4.15 -35.28
CA GLN A 118 27.32 4.38 -33.84
C GLN A 118 26.42 5.56 -33.46
N ALA A 119 26.38 6.63 -34.27
CA ALA A 119 25.47 7.75 -34.09
C ALA A 119 24.01 7.34 -34.35
N GLU A 120 23.74 6.45 -35.30
CA GLU A 120 22.41 5.88 -35.50
C GLU A 120 22.01 4.88 -34.40
N ARG A 121 22.96 4.10 -33.87
CA ARG A 121 22.72 3.24 -32.69
C ARG A 121 22.45 4.07 -31.43
N LYS A 122 23.24 5.13 -31.18
CA LYS A 122 22.98 6.09 -30.09
C LYS A 122 21.69 6.89 -30.31
N LYS A 123 21.29 7.20 -31.55
CA LYS A 123 19.97 7.80 -31.84
C LYS A 123 18.82 6.82 -31.63
N LYS A 124 19.02 5.52 -31.88
CA LYS A 124 18.04 4.46 -31.58
C LYS A 124 17.96 4.18 -30.07
N GLU A 125 19.09 4.15 -29.37
CA GLU A 125 19.17 3.99 -27.91
C GLU A 125 18.62 5.21 -27.15
N ALA A 126 18.92 6.43 -27.62
CA ALA A 126 18.35 7.66 -27.08
C ALA A 126 16.86 7.82 -27.43
N LYS A 127 16.40 7.29 -28.58
CA LYS A 127 14.96 7.20 -28.88
C LYS A 127 14.25 6.15 -28.02
N SER A 128 14.91 5.04 -27.66
CA SER A 128 14.34 4.06 -26.72
C SER A 128 14.32 4.56 -25.26
N GLN A 129 15.27 5.41 -24.86
CA GLN A 129 15.22 6.10 -23.56
C GLN A 129 14.21 7.25 -23.52
N GLY A 130 13.93 7.90 -24.66
CA GLY A 130 12.87 8.91 -24.79
C GLY A 130 11.45 8.32 -24.84
N GLN A 131 11.33 7.00 -24.86
CA GLN A 131 10.08 6.26 -24.71
C GLN A 131 9.93 5.70 -23.29
N LYS A 132 10.57 6.34 -22.29
CA LYS A 132 10.20 6.12 -20.89
C LYS A 132 8.79 6.70 -20.70
N ASP A 133 7.87 5.82 -20.34
CA ASP A 133 6.43 6.02 -20.20
C ASP A 133 5.97 7.48 -19.96
N ARG A 134 5.20 8.02 -20.91
CA ARG A 134 4.55 9.34 -20.81
C ARG A 134 3.48 9.41 -19.72
N THR A 135 3.27 8.32 -18.99
CA THR A 135 2.18 8.13 -18.02
C THR A 135 2.56 8.55 -16.61
N GLY A 136 3.85 8.77 -16.31
CA GLY A 136 4.32 9.16 -14.97
C GLY A 136 4.27 8.03 -13.94
N VAL A 137 3.81 6.84 -14.31
CA VAL A 137 3.76 5.65 -13.45
C VAL A 137 5.05 4.84 -13.63
N LYS A 138 5.70 4.47 -12.53
CA LYS A 138 6.89 3.62 -12.56
C LYS A 138 6.50 2.21 -13.06
N PRO A 139 7.08 1.70 -14.16
CA PRO A 139 6.73 0.37 -14.69
C PRO A 139 7.14 -0.76 -13.72
N LEU A 140 6.47 -1.92 -13.78
CA LEU A 140 6.77 -3.03 -12.87
C LEU A 140 8.20 -3.55 -13.05
N ALA A 141 8.71 -3.54 -14.29
CA ALA A 141 10.08 -3.92 -14.64
C ALA A 141 11.16 -3.11 -13.88
N ASP A 142 10.86 -1.87 -13.47
CA ASP A 142 11.77 -1.03 -12.68
C ASP A 142 11.69 -1.32 -11.17
N ILE A 143 10.76 -2.17 -10.74
CA ILE A 143 10.55 -2.56 -9.33
C ILE A 143 11.00 -4.00 -9.10
N ILE A 144 10.61 -4.92 -9.99
CA ILE A 144 10.96 -6.34 -9.91
C ILE A 144 11.52 -6.83 -11.25
N ASN A 145 12.48 -7.74 -11.20
CA ASN A 145 13.13 -8.27 -12.39
C ASN A 145 12.23 -9.30 -13.10
N LEU A 146 11.42 -8.83 -14.06
CA LEU A 146 10.51 -9.67 -14.84
C LEU A 146 11.21 -10.82 -15.59
N PRO A 147 12.37 -10.60 -16.26
CA PRO A 147 13.12 -11.70 -16.87
C PRO A 147 13.42 -12.85 -15.89
N LEU A 148 13.82 -12.54 -14.66
CA LEU A 148 14.10 -13.57 -13.66
C LEU A 148 12.84 -14.34 -13.25
N ILE A 149 11.70 -13.64 -13.15
CA ILE A 149 10.42 -14.26 -12.82
C ILE A 149 9.99 -15.22 -13.93
N HIS A 150 10.17 -14.85 -15.20
CA HIS A 150 9.79 -15.69 -16.33
C HIS A 150 10.75 -16.87 -16.57
N LEU A 151 12.02 -16.76 -16.19
CA LEU A 151 13.02 -17.82 -16.35
C LEU A 151 12.90 -18.92 -15.29
N THR A 152 12.39 -18.58 -14.11
CA THR A 152 12.31 -19.49 -12.97
C THR A 152 10.87 -19.93 -12.80
N PRO A 153 10.56 -21.21 -12.53
CA PRO A 153 9.18 -21.66 -12.29
C PRO A 153 8.69 -21.17 -10.92
N HIS A 154 8.38 -19.88 -10.82
CA HIS A 154 7.77 -19.33 -9.62
C HIS A 154 6.26 -19.58 -9.65
N ASP A 155 5.74 -20.15 -8.56
CA ASP A 155 4.30 -20.22 -8.35
C ASP A 155 3.74 -18.83 -8.01
N THR A 156 2.45 -18.62 -8.29
CA THR A 156 1.67 -17.43 -7.96
C THR A 156 1.89 -17.01 -6.51
N LYS A 157 1.84 -17.97 -5.58
CA LYS A 157 2.05 -17.73 -4.15
C LYS A 157 3.46 -17.23 -3.84
N ALA A 158 4.47 -17.74 -4.54
CA ALA A 158 5.85 -17.33 -4.34
C ALA A 158 6.05 -15.88 -4.82
N ILE A 159 5.47 -15.50 -5.96
CA ILE A 159 5.52 -14.13 -6.47
C ILE A 159 4.82 -13.17 -5.50
N SER A 160 3.63 -13.52 -5.02
CA SER A 160 2.90 -12.74 -4.00
C SER A 160 3.73 -12.56 -2.73
N GLN A 161 4.41 -13.61 -2.26
CA GLN A 161 5.27 -13.54 -1.08
C GLN A 161 6.48 -12.64 -1.30
N ILE A 162 7.17 -12.76 -2.44
CA ILE A 162 8.32 -11.91 -2.78
C ILE A 162 7.89 -10.44 -2.82
N TRP A 163 6.77 -10.16 -3.47
CA TRP A 163 6.23 -8.81 -3.60
C TRP A 163 5.87 -8.19 -2.25
N ASN A 164 5.16 -8.94 -1.42
CA ASN A 164 4.74 -8.46 -0.10
C ASN A 164 5.94 -8.31 0.83
N ALA A 165 6.88 -9.26 0.81
CA ALA A 165 8.09 -9.20 1.63
C ALA A 165 8.94 -7.98 1.27
N PHE A 166 9.16 -7.72 -0.02
CA PHE A 166 9.98 -6.60 -0.50
C PHE A 166 9.50 -5.25 0.06
N HIS A 167 8.19 -5.00 0.05
CA HIS A 167 7.63 -3.75 0.54
C HIS A 167 7.42 -3.71 2.05
N THR A 168 7.27 -4.87 2.73
CA THR A 168 7.00 -4.89 4.18
C THR A 168 8.26 -5.04 5.04
N SER A 169 9.34 -5.63 4.52
CA SER A 169 10.57 -5.88 5.27
C SER A 169 11.63 -4.79 5.11
N HIS A 170 11.53 -3.96 4.07
CA HIS A 170 12.54 -2.95 3.79
C HIS A 170 12.39 -1.77 4.76
N PRO A 171 13.41 -1.44 5.59
CA PRO A 171 13.29 -0.48 6.70
C PRO A 171 12.78 0.91 6.32
N THR A 172 13.08 1.36 5.10
CA THR A 172 12.65 2.67 4.58
C THR A 172 11.35 2.62 3.79
N LEU A 173 10.93 1.46 3.28
CA LEU A 173 9.75 1.33 2.42
C LEU A 173 8.52 0.93 3.24
N SER A 174 8.71 0.18 4.33
CA SER A 174 7.61 -0.41 5.12
C SER A 174 6.63 0.60 5.70
N ASN A 175 7.07 1.84 5.90
CA ASN A 175 6.23 2.91 6.45
C ASN A 175 5.62 3.80 5.36
N ALA A 176 6.18 3.76 4.14
CA ALA A 176 5.75 4.54 3.00
C ALA A 176 4.83 3.76 2.04
N PHE A 177 4.90 2.43 2.06
CA PHE A 177 4.24 1.60 1.04
C PHE A 177 3.33 0.53 1.62
N LEU A 178 2.24 0.30 0.89
CA LEU A 178 1.37 -0.88 1.00
C LEU A 178 1.68 -1.83 -0.16
N SER A 179 1.48 -3.13 0.07
CA SER A 179 1.62 -4.14 -0.98
C SER A 179 0.55 -5.20 -0.83
N ALA A 180 0.04 -5.65 -1.97
CA ALA A 180 -0.85 -6.80 -2.06
C ALA A 180 -0.70 -7.47 -3.43
N SER A 181 -1.32 -8.65 -3.57
CA SER A 181 -1.48 -9.36 -4.83
C SER A 181 -2.94 -9.73 -5.02
N LEU A 182 -3.46 -9.58 -6.23
CA LEU A 182 -4.84 -9.90 -6.58
C LEU A 182 -4.86 -10.96 -7.69
N PRO A 183 -5.82 -11.89 -7.70
CA PRO A 183 -6.07 -12.76 -8.85
C PRO A 183 -6.47 -11.94 -10.08
N SER A 184 -6.11 -12.39 -11.29
CA SER A 184 -6.43 -11.62 -12.52
C SER A 184 -7.93 -11.52 -12.77
N GLU A 185 -8.70 -12.55 -12.43
CA GLU A 185 -10.16 -12.52 -12.53
C GLU A 185 -10.74 -11.41 -11.65
N THR A 186 -10.28 -11.32 -10.40
CA THR A 186 -10.69 -10.29 -9.46
C THR A 186 -10.37 -8.90 -9.99
N TYR A 187 -9.15 -8.71 -10.49
CA TYR A 187 -8.73 -7.43 -11.05
C TYR A 187 -9.53 -7.04 -12.29
N THR A 188 -9.82 -8.00 -13.18
CA THR A 188 -10.61 -7.75 -14.40
C THR A 188 -12.03 -7.33 -14.06
N SER A 189 -12.66 -7.99 -13.11
CA SER A 189 -13.99 -7.62 -12.61
C SER A 189 -13.98 -6.22 -12.00
N MET A 190 -13.01 -5.93 -11.13
CA MET A 190 -12.83 -4.62 -10.51
C MET A 190 -12.61 -3.51 -11.55
N LEU A 191 -11.82 -3.79 -12.59
CA LEU A 191 -11.53 -2.86 -13.68
C LEU A 191 -12.78 -2.49 -14.49
N ASN A 192 -13.70 -3.42 -14.70
CA ASN A 192 -14.96 -3.14 -15.41
C ASN A 192 -15.84 -2.17 -14.61
N VAL A 193 -16.00 -2.42 -13.31
CA VAL A 193 -16.75 -1.52 -12.41
C VAL A 193 -16.07 -0.14 -12.35
N ALA A 194 -14.74 -0.10 -12.31
CA ALA A 194 -13.97 1.14 -12.25
C ALA A 194 -14.08 1.99 -13.52
N LYS A 195 -14.14 1.38 -14.70
CA LYS A 195 -14.35 2.12 -15.97
C LYS A 195 -15.72 2.80 -16.01
N GLU A 196 -16.73 2.17 -15.44
CA GLU A 196 -18.06 2.74 -15.35
C GLU A 196 -18.17 3.78 -14.23
N ASN A 197 -17.41 3.63 -13.14
CA ASN A 197 -17.48 4.48 -11.96
C ASN A 197 -16.07 4.96 -11.59
N PRO A 198 -15.44 5.86 -12.37
CA PRO A 198 -14.05 6.25 -12.14
C PRO A 198 -13.86 7.21 -10.95
N PHE A 199 -14.94 7.73 -10.37
CA PHE A 199 -14.89 8.67 -9.26
C PHE A 199 -15.82 8.22 -8.13
N PHE A 200 -15.38 8.38 -6.89
CA PHE A 200 -16.21 8.10 -5.72
C PHE A 200 -15.73 8.86 -4.49
N VAL A 201 -16.45 8.74 -3.38
CA VAL A 201 -16.05 9.28 -2.07
C VAL A 201 -16.05 8.15 -1.04
N LEU A 202 -15.01 8.09 -0.22
CA LEU A 202 -14.89 7.13 0.86
C LEU A 202 -14.66 7.83 2.20
N PRO A 203 -15.31 7.37 3.28
CA PRO A 203 -15.05 7.88 4.61
C PRO A 203 -13.83 7.19 5.18
N LEU A 204 -13.03 7.91 5.96
CA LEU A 204 -11.92 7.38 6.74
C LEU A 204 -12.11 7.82 8.20
N PRO A 205 -12.18 6.90 9.17
CA PRO A 205 -12.21 7.28 10.58
C PRO A 205 -10.98 8.09 10.96
N ARG A 206 -11.17 9.22 11.62
CA ARG A 206 -10.07 9.98 12.23
C ARG A 206 -9.57 9.22 13.45
N LEU A 207 -8.26 9.07 13.53
CA LEU A 207 -7.61 8.55 14.73
C LEU A 207 -7.50 9.73 15.72
N SER A 208 -8.45 9.86 16.65
CA SER A 208 -8.42 10.96 17.61
C SER A 208 -7.26 10.77 18.59
N ALA A 209 -6.34 11.74 18.62
CA ALA A 209 -5.41 11.92 19.74
C ALA A 209 -6.03 12.87 20.76
N ALA A 210 -7.07 12.44 21.47
CA ALA A 210 -7.43 13.14 22.70
C ALA A 210 -6.46 12.65 23.78
N PRO A 211 -5.63 13.51 24.40
CA PRO A 211 -4.96 13.17 25.64
C PRO A 211 -6.06 13.12 26.71
N VAL A 212 -6.60 11.93 26.95
CA VAL A 212 -7.32 11.70 28.20
C VAL A 212 -6.21 11.55 29.24
N GLU A 213 -6.02 12.54 30.10
CA GLU A 213 -4.91 12.59 31.08
C GLU A 213 -4.84 11.41 32.08
N ASN A 214 -5.58 10.30 31.90
CA ASN A 214 -5.55 9.13 32.78
C ASN A 214 -5.89 7.80 32.07
N ALA A 215 -5.49 7.59 30.81
CA ALA A 215 -5.65 6.29 30.15
C ALA A 215 -4.34 5.83 29.49
N ASP A 216 -3.79 4.70 29.94
CA ASP A 216 -2.56 4.07 29.45
C ASP A 216 -2.65 3.53 27.99
N GLN A 217 -3.71 3.84 27.26
CA GLN A 217 -3.89 3.48 25.84
C GLN A 217 -4.63 4.59 25.07
N PRO A 218 -4.27 4.87 23.81
CA PRO A 218 -4.97 5.84 22.98
C PRO A 218 -6.38 5.32 22.62
N GLU A 219 -7.42 5.90 23.24
CA GLU A 219 -8.81 5.62 22.88
C GLU A 219 -9.16 6.25 21.52
N ILE A 220 -9.52 5.41 20.54
CA ILE A 220 -10.01 5.84 19.23
C ILE A 220 -11.46 6.34 19.40
N LYS A 221 -11.68 7.66 19.34
CA LYS A 221 -13.04 8.20 19.13
C LYS A 221 -13.43 8.04 17.65
N THR A 222 -14.17 6.99 17.34
CA THR A 222 -14.71 6.64 16.01
C THR A 222 -15.83 7.58 15.51
N ASP A 223 -16.06 8.73 16.15
CA ASP A 223 -17.22 9.59 15.83
C ASP A 223 -16.89 10.69 14.80
N GLU A 224 -15.64 10.80 14.38
CA GLU A 224 -15.21 11.78 13.38
C GLU A 224 -14.62 11.09 12.15
N TYR A 225 -15.12 11.45 10.97
CA TYR A 225 -14.68 10.89 9.69
C TYR A 225 -14.14 11.98 8.78
N GLU A 226 -13.05 11.68 8.11
CA GLU A 226 -12.53 12.48 7.01
C GLU A 226 -12.95 11.83 5.69
N MET A 227 -13.46 12.63 4.76
CA MET A 227 -13.94 12.14 3.47
C MET A 227 -12.84 12.26 2.42
N PHE A 228 -12.57 11.17 1.71
CA PHE A 228 -11.57 11.09 0.65
C PHE A 228 -12.25 10.99 -0.71
N TYR A 229 -11.88 11.89 -1.61
CA TYR A 229 -12.15 11.75 -3.03
C TYR A 229 -11.27 10.65 -3.62
N LEU A 230 -11.92 9.74 -4.34
CA LEU A 230 -11.28 8.64 -5.03
C LEU A 230 -11.37 8.88 -6.54
N GLN A 231 -10.24 8.79 -7.22
CA GLN A 231 -10.15 8.91 -8.67
C GLN A 231 -9.36 7.75 -9.28
N TRP A 232 -9.94 7.08 -10.27
CA TRP A 232 -9.27 6.08 -11.10
C TRP A 232 -8.63 6.72 -12.33
N LEU A 233 -7.36 6.42 -12.54
CA LEU A 233 -6.61 6.71 -13.75
C LEU A 233 -6.25 5.41 -14.46
N PHE A 234 -6.40 5.41 -15.78
CA PHE A 234 -6.13 4.26 -16.63
C PHE A 234 -4.97 4.57 -17.56
N HIS A 235 -3.92 3.77 -17.47
CA HIS A 235 -2.69 3.93 -18.24
C HIS A 235 -2.47 2.71 -19.14
N PRO A 236 -1.95 2.89 -20.37
CA PRO A 236 -1.53 1.76 -21.17
C PRO A 236 -0.47 0.96 -20.41
N THR A 237 -0.61 -0.36 -20.40
CA THR A 237 0.33 -1.22 -19.70
C THR A 237 1.63 -1.35 -20.49
N PRO A 238 2.79 -1.10 -19.84
CA PRO A 238 4.08 -1.37 -20.45
C PRO A 238 4.17 -2.84 -20.85
N THR A 239 4.50 -3.10 -22.11
CA THR A 239 4.76 -4.44 -22.63
C THR A 239 6.25 -4.79 -22.59
N ALA A 240 7.09 -3.85 -22.16
CA ALA A 240 8.53 -4.00 -22.04
C ALA A 240 8.87 -4.99 -20.90
N GLY A 241 8.97 -6.27 -21.23
CA GLY A 241 9.29 -7.34 -20.27
C GLY A 241 8.31 -8.50 -20.28
N SER A 242 7.15 -8.34 -20.92
CA SER A 242 6.23 -9.46 -21.17
C SER A 242 6.79 -10.37 -22.27
N PRO A 243 6.71 -11.71 -22.13
CA PRO A 243 7.10 -12.62 -23.20
C PRO A 243 6.23 -12.38 -24.44
N ALA A 244 6.80 -12.58 -25.62
CA ALA A 244 6.04 -12.55 -26.86
C ALA A 244 4.97 -13.66 -26.79
N SER A 245 3.70 -13.28 -26.88
CA SER A 245 2.61 -14.25 -26.94
C SER A 245 2.77 -15.12 -28.18
N ALA A 246 2.69 -16.45 -27.99
CA ALA A 246 2.75 -17.44 -29.06
C ALA A 246 1.43 -17.58 -29.84
N ASP A 247 0.38 -16.86 -29.40
CA ASP A 247 -0.95 -16.95 -29.99
C ASP A 247 -1.08 -16.06 -31.23
N ALA A 248 -1.80 -16.57 -32.24
CA ALA A 248 -2.07 -15.85 -33.49
C ALA A 248 -2.86 -14.54 -33.29
N ASN A 249 -3.53 -14.37 -32.14
CA ASN A 249 -4.22 -13.15 -31.76
C ASN A 249 -4.04 -12.91 -30.25
N PRO A 250 -2.96 -12.22 -29.82
CA PRO A 250 -2.64 -12.08 -28.41
C PRO A 250 -3.71 -11.28 -27.68
N LYS A 251 -4.22 -11.82 -26.57
CA LYS A 251 -5.12 -11.08 -25.67
C LYS A 251 -4.39 -9.82 -25.20
N ALA A 252 -5.01 -8.65 -25.35
CA ALA A 252 -4.42 -7.41 -24.85
C ALA A 252 -4.29 -7.48 -23.32
N LEU A 253 -3.18 -6.97 -22.78
CA LEU A 253 -3.03 -6.82 -21.33
C LEU A 253 -4.06 -5.82 -20.80
N PRO A 254 -4.63 -6.05 -19.61
CA PRO A 254 -5.51 -5.06 -18.98
C PRO A 254 -4.72 -3.79 -18.67
N PHE A 255 -5.38 -2.63 -18.64
CA PHE A 255 -4.73 -1.34 -18.34
C PHE A 255 -4.10 -1.33 -16.95
N THR A 256 -2.95 -0.66 -16.81
CA THR A 256 -2.35 -0.33 -15.52
C THR A 256 -3.20 0.77 -14.91
N THR A 257 -3.70 0.56 -13.70
CA THR A 257 -4.56 1.54 -13.02
C THR A 257 -3.86 2.20 -11.85
N SER A 258 -4.02 3.50 -11.72
CA SER A 258 -3.63 4.27 -10.53
C SER A 258 -4.87 4.86 -9.87
N ILE A 259 -5.11 4.56 -8.60
CA ILE A 259 -6.17 5.14 -7.79
C ILE A 259 -5.57 6.19 -6.89
N ILE A 260 -6.10 7.40 -6.95
CA ILE A 260 -5.66 8.54 -6.16
C ILE A 260 -6.70 8.81 -5.09
N PHE A 261 -6.24 8.92 -3.84
CA PHE A 261 -7.04 9.29 -2.69
C PHE A 261 -6.61 10.68 -2.20
N THR A 262 -7.54 11.62 -2.26
CA THR A 262 -7.30 13.01 -1.88
C THR A 262 -8.36 13.44 -0.87
N PRO A 263 -7.99 14.01 0.30
CA PRO A 263 -8.99 14.56 1.22
C PRO A 263 -9.89 15.59 0.54
N LEU A 264 -11.19 15.53 0.78
CA LEU A 264 -12.13 16.48 0.16
C LEU A 264 -11.88 17.92 0.59
N GLU A 265 -11.42 18.14 1.82
CA GLU A 265 -11.08 19.49 2.31
C GLU A 265 -9.90 20.08 1.54
N GLU A 266 -8.85 19.28 1.31
CA GLU A 266 -7.69 19.66 0.49
C GLU A 266 -8.09 19.89 -0.96
N PHE A 267 -8.88 18.98 -1.53
CA PHE A 267 -9.35 19.07 -2.90
C PHE A 267 -10.18 20.35 -3.14
N LYS A 268 -11.05 20.73 -2.18
CA LYS A 268 -11.82 21.97 -2.26
C LYS A 268 -10.93 23.22 -2.21
N ARG A 269 -9.81 23.17 -1.50
CA ARG A 269 -8.88 24.29 -1.36
C ARG A 269 -7.95 24.44 -2.55
N SER A 270 -7.39 23.33 -3.03
CA SER A 270 -6.25 23.30 -3.94
C SER A 270 -6.60 22.76 -5.33
N GLY A 271 -7.79 22.19 -5.51
CA GLY A 271 -8.28 21.66 -6.78
C GLY A 271 -7.37 20.57 -7.35
N GLU A 272 -6.97 20.72 -8.61
CA GLU A 272 -6.08 19.78 -9.32
C GLU A 272 -4.66 19.71 -8.72
N TRP A 273 -4.26 20.71 -7.93
CA TRP A 273 -2.96 20.75 -7.24
C TRP A 273 -3.01 20.17 -5.82
N ALA A 274 -4.16 19.64 -5.42
CA ALA A 274 -4.32 19.01 -4.12
C ALA A 274 -3.38 17.81 -3.98
N GLN A 275 -2.64 17.76 -2.89
CA GLN A 275 -1.73 16.66 -2.61
C GLN A 275 -2.55 15.41 -2.26
N PRO A 276 -2.40 14.30 -3.01
CA PRO A 276 -3.04 13.06 -2.64
C PRO A 276 -2.34 12.48 -1.41
N TYR A 277 -3.10 11.81 -0.55
CA TYR A 277 -2.55 11.18 0.66
C TYR A 277 -2.12 9.74 0.42
N LEU A 278 -2.80 9.05 -0.50
CA LEU A 278 -2.52 7.67 -0.88
C LEU A 278 -2.69 7.51 -2.39
N VAL A 279 -1.75 6.81 -3.03
CA VAL A 279 -1.84 6.42 -4.44
C VAL A 279 -1.69 4.90 -4.54
N LEU A 280 -2.71 4.19 -5.00
CA LEU A 280 -2.65 2.75 -5.24
C LEU A 280 -2.40 2.48 -6.72
N THR A 281 -1.37 1.72 -7.06
CA THR A 281 -1.07 1.32 -8.45
C THR A 281 -1.20 -0.19 -8.59
N HIS A 282 -1.93 -0.63 -9.62
CA HIS A 282 -2.06 -2.04 -9.98
C HIS A 282 -1.24 -2.33 -11.24
N TYR A 283 -0.40 -3.37 -11.17
CA TYR A 283 0.49 -3.82 -12.24
C TYR A 283 -0.01 -5.16 -12.80
N PRO A 284 -0.69 -5.16 -13.97
CA PRO A 284 -1.27 -6.35 -14.56
C PRO A 284 -0.32 -7.15 -15.46
N GLU A 285 0.97 -6.78 -15.54
CA GLU A 285 1.95 -7.39 -16.45
C GLU A 285 2.10 -8.91 -16.26
N LEU A 286 1.88 -9.43 -15.05
CA LEU A 286 1.96 -10.87 -14.74
C LEU A 286 0.61 -11.63 -14.87
N SER A 287 -0.48 -10.94 -15.23
CA SER A 287 -1.83 -11.52 -15.26
C SER A 287 -1.97 -12.68 -16.25
N GLN A 288 -1.34 -12.59 -17.43
CA GLN A 288 -1.46 -13.62 -18.46
C GLN A 288 -0.55 -14.83 -18.21
N THR A 289 0.53 -14.65 -17.43
CA THR A 289 1.57 -15.68 -17.26
C THR A 289 1.44 -16.42 -15.94
N HIS A 290 1.05 -15.72 -14.87
CA HIS A 290 1.00 -16.26 -13.51
C HIS A 290 -0.36 -15.99 -12.82
N ASP A 291 -1.37 -15.56 -13.58
CA ASP A 291 -2.70 -15.23 -13.07
C ASP A 291 -2.73 -14.27 -11.85
N VAL A 292 -1.75 -13.37 -11.80
CA VAL A 292 -1.56 -12.45 -10.67
C VAL A 292 -1.37 -11.01 -11.12
N VAL A 293 -1.99 -10.10 -10.37
CA VAL A 293 -1.84 -8.66 -10.48
C VAL A 293 -1.23 -8.14 -9.19
N LEU A 294 -0.14 -7.38 -9.31
CA LEU A 294 0.56 -6.84 -8.15
C LEU A 294 0.04 -5.44 -7.83
N MET A 295 -0.20 -5.14 -6.56
CA MET A 295 -0.66 -3.83 -6.10
C MET A 295 0.39 -3.20 -5.19
N ARG A 296 0.68 -1.92 -5.41
CA ARG A 296 1.51 -1.08 -4.54
C ARG A 296 0.74 0.17 -4.16
N GLY A 297 0.59 0.42 -2.87
CA GLY A 297 0.13 1.70 -2.37
C GLY A 297 1.31 2.57 -1.94
N GLU A 298 1.32 3.85 -2.30
CA GLU A 298 2.30 4.82 -1.87
C GLU A 298 1.61 5.86 -0.99
N ILE A 299 2.07 6.01 0.26
CA ILE A 299 1.61 7.02 1.20
C ILE A 299 2.46 8.27 1.01
N SER A 300 1.80 9.41 0.82
CA SER A 300 2.50 10.67 0.61
C SER A 300 3.24 11.12 1.87
N PRO A 301 4.48 11.63 1.73
CA PRO A 301 5.22 12.19 2.85
C PRO A 301 4.58 13.51 3.30
N ALA A 302 4.64 13.76 4.61
CA ALA A 302 4.30 15.04 5.19
C ALA A 302 5.39 16.07 4.82
N SER A 303 4.97 17.28 4.46
CA SER A 303 5.88 18.39 4.13
C SER A 303 5.84 19.45 5.23
N ALA A 304 6.95 20.18 5.42
CA ALA A 304 7.08 21.21 6.46
C ALA A 304 6.07 22.38 6.33
N GLY A 305 5.44 22.55 5.15
CA GLY A 305 4.33 23.48 4.92
C GLY A 305 3.05 22.82 4.43
N GLY A 306 2.96 21.49 4.56
CA GLY A 306 1.80 20.70 4.16
C GLY A 306 0.81 20.47 5.31
N PRO A 307 -0.26 19.70 5.08
CA PRO A 307 -1.16 19.29 6.15
C PRO A 307 -0.45 18.48 7.23
N ASP A 308 -1.00 18.51 8.45
CA ASP A 308 -0.45 17.78 9.59
C ASP A 308 -0.33 16.29 9.26
N GLY A 309 0.86 15.75 9.49
CA GLY A 309 1.14 14.34 9.25
C GLY A 309 0.43 13.43 10.26
N SER A 310 0.35 12.14 9.92
CA SER A 310 -0.16 11.12 10.81
C SER A 310 0.70 10.97 12.07
N LEU A 311 0.06 11.05 13.23
CA LEU A 311 0.72 10.86 14.53
C LEU A 311 1.28 9.43 14.69
N LEU A 312 0.60 8.42 14.12
CA LEU A 312 1.04 7.03 14.19
C LEU A 312 2.07 6.65 13.12
N ASN A 313 2.39 7.56 12.19
CA ASN A 313 3.37 7.33 11.13
C ASN A 313 4.10 8.64 10.82
N PRO A 314 5.05 9.06 11.69
CA PRO A 314 5.69 10.35 11.57
C PRO A 314 6.43 10.50 10.23
N GLY A 315 6.22 11.65 9.58
CA GLY A 315 6.77 11.94 8.26
C GLY A 315 5.86 11.55 7.08
N PHE A 316 4.69 10.97 7.34
CA PHE A 316 3.69 10.62 6.31
C PHE A 316 2.33 11.21 6.64
N LEU A 317 1.49 11.40 5.61
CA LEU A 317 0.14 11.97 5.76
C LEU A 317 -0.89 10.98 6.31
N LEU A 318 -0.67 9.68 6.15
CA LEU A 318 -1.54 8.63 6.67
C LEU A 318 -0.75 7.58 7.47
N SER A 319 -1.43 6.98 8.44
CA SER A 319 -0.95 5.75 9.06
C SER A 319 -1.10 4.57 8.11
N GLN A 320 -0.32 3.52 8.34
CA GLN A 320 -0.43 2.28 7.57
C GLN A 320 -1.83 1.65 7.71
N GLN A 321 -2.41 1.69 8.91
CA GLN A 321 -3.76 1.17 9.17
C GLN A 321 -4.83 1.99 8.42
N GLN A 322 -4.73 3.31 8.43
CA GLN A 322 -5.65 4.18 7.69
C GLN A 322 -5.58 3.94 6.19
N ALA A 323 -4.37 3.82 5.64
CA ALA A 323 -4.17 3.52 4.23
C ALA A 323 -4.73 2.13 3.86
N GLN A 324 -4.61 1.13 4.74
CA GLN A 324 -5.22 -0.18 4.56
C GLN A 324 -6.75 -0.12 4.60
N LEU A 325 -7.33 0.64 5.52
CA LEU A 325 -8.78 0.84 5.59
C LEU A 325 -9.33 1.44 4.29
N LEU A 326 -8.67 2.47 3.74
CA LEU A 326 -9.04 3.04 2.44
C LEU A 326 -8.97 2.00 1.31
N ALA A 327 -7.91 1.18 1.29
CA ALA A 327 -7.77 0.12 0.28
C ALA A 327 -8.84 -0.98 0.43
N LEU A 328 -9.22 -1.35 1.65
CA LEU A 328 -10.30 -2.30 1.91
C LEU A 328 -11.67 -1.73 1.53
N ALA A 329 -11.93 -0.46 1.88
CA ALA A 329 -13.14 0.22 1.47
C ALA A 329 -13.27 0.26 -0.06
N LEU A 330 -12.19 0.61 -0.77
CA LEU A 330 -12.12 0.52 -2.24
C LEU A 330 -12.53 -0.88 -2.74
N GLN A 331 -11.94 -1.94 -2.20
CA GLN A 331 -12.27 -3.31 -2.61
C GLN A 331 -13.76 -3.65 -2.37
N ARG A 332 -14.34 -3.22 -1.26
CA ARG A 332 -15.75 -3.51 -0.93
C ARG A 332 -16.74 -2.88 -1.92
N PHE A 333 -16.43 -1.69 -2.46
CA PHE A 333 -17.28 -1.05 -3.45
C PHE A 333 -17.01 -1.57 -4.87
N TYR A 334 -15.74 -1.82 -5.23
CA TYR A 334 -15.37 -2.13 -6.62
C TYR A 334 -15.26 -3.63 -6.93
N CYS A 335 -15.22 -4.53 -5.94
CA CYS A 335 -15.28 -5.97 -6.13
C CYS A 335 -16.71 -6.52 -5.91
N THR A 336 -17.74 -5.78 -6.32
CA THR A 336 -19.15 -6.14 -6.07
C THR A 336 -19.70 -7.20 -7.02
N ASP A 337 -19.03 -7.49 -8.13
CA ASP A 337 -19.48 -8.48 -9.12
C ASP A 337 -18.99 -9.91 -8.83
N ILE A 338 -18.08 -10.06 -7.87
CA ILE A 338 -17.50 -11.36 -7.50
C ILE A 338 -18.26 -11.91 -6.30
N ALA A 339 -18.82 -13.11 -6.45
CA ALA A 339 -19.44 -13.81 -5.33
C ALA A 339 -18.34 -14.39 -4.42
N LEU A 340 -18.50 -14.20 -3.11
CA LEU A 340 -17.58 -14.79 -2.13
C LEU A 340 -17.96 -16.25 -1.85
N PRO A 341 -16.99 -17.17 -1.70
CA PRO A 341 -17.29 -18.54 -1.28
C PRO A 341 -17.93 -18.54 0.11
N GLY A 342 -19.14 -19.08 0.25
CA GLY A 342 -19.87 -19.10 1.52
C GLY A 342 -20.58 -17.80 1.90
N GLU A 343 -20.86 -16.93 0.92
CA GLU A 343 -21.58 -15.66 1.13
C GLU A 343 -22.98 -15.90 1.72
N SER A 344 -23.29 -15.21 2.82
CA SER A 344 -24.63 -15.22 3.42
C SER A 344 -25.60 -14.31 2.65
N GLU A 345 -26.90 -14.51 2.83
CA GLU A 345 -27.92 -13.65 2.21
C GLU A 345 -27.74 -12.17 2.61
N GLN A 346 -27.32 -11.90 3.85
CA GLN A 346 -27.01 -10.56 4.32
C GLN A 346 -25.82 -9.95 3.57
N MET A 347 -24.73 -10.71 3.38
CA MET A 347 -23.55 -10.24 2.64
C MET A 347 -23.88 -9.93 1.18
N MET A 348 -24.73 -10.75 0.54
CA MET A 348 -25.23 -10.49 -0.81
C MET A 348 -26.02 -9.17 -0.90
N VAL A 349 -26.94 -8.93 0.05
CA VAL A 349 -27.72 -7.68 0.10
C VAL A 349 -26.82 -6.48 0.32
N GLU A 350 -25.84 -6.58 1.22
CA GLU A 350 -24.87 -5.51 1.45
C GLU A 350 -24.02 -5.23 0.21
N ARG A 351 -23.55 -6.26 -0.49
CA ARG A 351 -22.78 -6.14 -1.74
C ARG A 351 -23.60 -5.46 -2.83
N ALA A 352 -24.86 -5.87 -3.00
CA ALA A 352 -25.78 -5.20 -3.92
C ALA A 352 -26.01 -3.73 -3.52
N SER A 353 -26.12 -3.44 -2.23
CA SER A 353 -26.28 -2.07 -1.73
C SER A 353 -25.05 -1.20 -2.00
N ARG A 354 -23.83 -1.74 -1.91
CA ARG A 354 -22.58 -1.04 -2.27
C ARG A 354 -22.52 -0.75 -3.77
N LYS A 355 -22.92 -1.72 -4.60
CA LYS A 355 -23.02 -1.54 -6.06
C LYS A 355 -24.01 -0.43 -6.42
N GLU A 356 -25.16 -0.38 -5.75
CA GLU A 356 -26.14 0.69 -5.94
C GLU A 356 -25.59 2.05 -5.49
N ALA A 357 -24.84 2.11 -4.40
CA ALA A 357 -24.25 3.36 -3.91
C ALA A 357 -23.24 3.94 -4.91
N LEU A 358 -22.42 3.10 -5.58
CA LEU A 358 -21.54 3.54 -6.66
C LEU A 358 -22.33 4.08 -7.85
N ARG A 359 -23.34 3.33 -8.31
CA ARG A 359 -24.18 3.73 -9.45
C ARG A 359 -24.94 5.02 -9.17
N GLY A 360 -25.53 5.13 -7.98
CA GLY A 360 -26.27 6.31 -7.53
C GLY A 360 -25.40 7.56 -7.48
N PHE A 361 -24.15 7.44 -7.03
CA PHE A 361 -23.21 8.57 -7.00
C PHE A 361 -22.93 9.13 -8.40
N ARG A 362 -22.82 8.25 -9.41
CA ARG A 362 -22.61 8.64 -10.81
C ARG A 362 -23.86 9.22 -11.47
N GLU A 363 -25.00 8.54 -11.33
CA GLU A 363 -26.21 8.86 -12.09
C GLU A 363 -27.06 9.96 -11.45
N ARG A 364 -27.08 10.01 -10.11
CA ARG A 364 -27.97 10.88 -9.33
C ARG A 364 -27.22 11.50 -8.14
N PRO A 365 -26.18 12.33 -8.39
CA PRO A 365 -25.38 12.93 -7.34
C PRO A 365 -26.19 13.85 -6.40
N GLU A 366 -27.28 14.46 -6.87
CA GLU A 366 -28.13 15.35 -6.06
C GLU A 366 -29.01 14.60 -5.03
N GLU A 367 -29.38 13.36 -5.34
CA GLU A 367 -30.17 12.49 -4.45
C GLU A 367 -29.28 11.58 -3.58
N TRP A 368 -27.96 11.61 -3.82
CA TRP A 368 -27.04 10.70 -3.17
C TRP A 368 -26.76 11.14 -1.73
N ASP A 369 -27.02 10.23 -0.79
CA ASP A 369 -26.77 10.45 0.62
C ASP A 369 -25.52 9.71 1.09
N TRP A 370 -24.71 10.40 1.90
CA TRP A 370 -23.54 9.84 2.56
C TRP A 370 -23.93 9.05 3.82
N ALA A 371 -25.17 9.14 4.30
CA ALA A 371 -25.64 8.39 5.45
C ALA A 371 -25.46 6.88 5.25
N GLY A 372 -24.83 6.23 6.24
CA GLY A 372 -24.53 4.80 6.17
C GLY A 372 -23.38 4.44 5.24
N LEU A 373 -22.68 5.41 4.63
CA LEU A 373 -21.48 5.12 3.83
C LEU A 373 -20.38 4.47 4.69
N VAL A 374 -20.24 4.90 5.94
CA VAL A 374 -19.31 4.29 6.92
C VAL A 374 -19.64 2.82 7.14
N GLU A 375 -20.91 2.50 7.44
CA GLU A 375 -21.41 1.13 7.58
C GLU A 375 -21.18 0.31 6.30
N LYS A 376 -21.38 0.90 5.13
CA LYS A 376 -21.12 0.21 3.85
C LYS A 376 -19.62 -0.05 3.64
N SER A 377 -18.77 0.87 4.09
CA SER A 377 -17.32 0.81 3.93
C SER A 377 -16.66 -0.14 4.94
N TYR A 378 -17.16 -0.16 6.17
CA TYR A 378 -16.50 -0.82 7.31
C TYR A 378 -17.44 -1.68 8.17
N GLY A 379 -18.72 -1.83 7.80
CA GLY A 379 -19.68 -2.66 8.54
C GLY A 379 -19.22 -4.11 8.67
N GLY A 380 -19.44 -4.67 9.85
CA GLY A 380 -18.90 -5.99 10.25
C GLY A 380 -17.41 -6.00 10.59
N LEU A 381 -16.69 -4.91 10.32
CA LEU A 381 -15.32 -4.66 10.79
C LEU A 381 -15.29 -3.57 11.87
N VAL A 382 -16.38 -2.82 12.14
CA VAL A 382 -16.46 -1.71 13.11
C VAL A 382 -17.53 -1.99 14.15
#